data_AF-A0A6C0ISQ7-F1
#
_entry.id   AF-A0A6C0ISQ7-F1
#
_cell.length_a   1.000
_cell.length_b   1.000
_cell.length_c   1.000
_cell.angle_alpha   90.00
_cell.angle_beta   90.00
_cell.angle_gamma   90.00
#
_symmetry.space_group_name_H-M   'P 1'
#
loop_
_entity.id
_entity.type
_entity.pdbx_description
1 polymer ?
#
loop_
_entity_poly.entity_id
_entity_poly.type
_entity_poly.pdbx_seq_one_letter_code
_entity_poly.pdbx_strand_id
1 'polypeptide(L)'
;MRLTRYLYNTLEVKHNVLLSIFRHQKEATLFWVSELFYSGLEEELKEILLNTFENCYENDKILREHLRTFKKKILSKVVTTRLCAYATFASTMCYHKFDLSTFVKKYFEIDVVQQEYTFENHTESLIEIKKENIKQYIPEKNDHNWKILKNVCAFPINKEYAKIFTSEFQEYGELKQLLSNKWLYFCKETPIWKTRIEECDGSVDDEREVITFEDDDNFDEFYSKWNYEPDEQPVSVMNTLIGPPTIQYKTLQDFLQEFHLTEVIENYIALNATDKQQPCYYQTKCQDILVEWFKSNSNETTEVELLDNSVNIAHTNQTYPTFPIAKLHKKYIWQTKQSYVDDLINSAWLSKFNNMKDVTEENIKDISYIEDPLATIDLVVYINKRFVGFDIVYPGYENVPKKKIELLNKCKVTDYYQIKAEWILSKSKHTTQLDALKLL
;
A
#
# COMPACT_ATOMS: atom_id res chain seq x y z
N MET A 1 -5.08 -1.20 -25.80
CA MET A 1 -6.35 -0.74 -25.21
C MET A 1 -7.48 -1.65 -25.68
N ARG A 2 -8.45 -1.97 -24.81
CA ARG A 2 -9.67 -2.73 -25.17
C ARG A 2 -10.92 -2.07 -24.58
N LEU A 3 -11.98 -1.94 -25.37
CA LEU A 3 -13.18 -1.18 -25.00
C LEU A 3 -14.39 -2.07 -24.67
N THR A 4 -15.16 -1.72 -23.65
CA THR A 4 -16.36 -2.47 -23.22
C THR A 4 -17.56 -2.28 -24.16
N ARG A 5 -18.71 -2.88 -23.83
CA ARG A 5 -19.96 -2.74 -24.60
C ARG A 5 -20.44 -1.29 -24.76
N TYR A 6 -20.09 -0.41 -23.81
CA TYR A 6 -20.38 1.02 -23.84
C TYR A 6 -19.12 1.87 -24.01
N LEU A 7 -18.08 1.29 -24.60
CA LEU A 7 -16.86 1.97 -25.02
C LEU A 7 -16.02 2.58 -23.88
N TYR A 8 -16.17 2.09 -22.66
CA TYR A 8 -15.22 2.39 -21.59
C TYR A 8 -13.93 1.61 -21.81
N ASN A 9 -12.77 2.17 -21.42
CA ASN A 9 -11.54 1.40 -21.36
C ASN A 9 -11.67 0.31 -20.30
N THR A 10 -11.48 -0.95 -20.70
CA THR A 10 -11.69 -2.11 -19.83
C THR A 10 -10.82 -2.05 -18.58
N LEU A 11 -9.54 -1.67 -18.71
CA LEU A 11 -8.63 -1.57 -17.56
C LEU A 11 -9.14 -0.55 -16.53
N GLU A 12 -9.64 0.59 -17.01
CA GLU A 12 -10.18 1.64 -16.16
C GLU A 12 -11.50 1.22 -15.50
N VAL A 13 -12.32 0.42 -16.18
CA VAL A 13 -13.51 -0.19 -15.59
C VAL A 13 -13.12 -1.13 -14.45
N LYS A 14 -12.09 -1.96 -14.62
CA LYS A 14 -11.59 -2.84 -13.54
C LYS A 14 -11.16 -2.05 -12.31
N HIS A 15 -10.40 -0.96 -12.50
CA HIS A 15 -10.03 -0.05 -11.41
C HIS A 15 -11.26 0.54 -10.73
N ASN A 16 -12.26 0.95 -11.51
CA ASN A 16 -13.47 1.57 -10.98
C ASN A 16 -14.37 0.57 -10.23
N VAL A 17 -14.35 -0.72 -10.56
CA VAL A 17 -14.96 -1.77 -9.72
C VAL A 17 -14.32 -1.79 -8.33
N LEU A 18 -12.98 -1.81 -8.26
CA LEU A 18 -12.26 -1.83 -6.97
C LEU A 18 -12.56 -0.56 -6.15
N LEU A 19 -12.37 0.61 -6.76
CA LEU A 19 -12.56 1.89 -6.08
C LEU A 19 -14.00 2.08 -5.61
N SER A 20 -15.01 1.68 -6.41
CA SER A 20 -16.41 1.80 -5.98
C SER A 20 -16.73 0.86 -4.81
N ILE A 21 -16.10 -0.32 -4.75
CA ILE A 21 -16.24 -1.24 -3.61
C ILE A 21 -15.63 -0.61 -2.35
N PHE A 22 -14.38 -0.16 -2.41
CA PHE A 22 -13.68 0.41 -1.24
C PHE A 22 -14.29 1.75 -0.77
N ARG A 23 -14.94 2.49 -1.67
CA ARG A 23 -15.68 3.72 -1.34
C ARG A 23 -17.13 3.47 -0.91
N HIS A 24 -17.53 2.21 -0.78
CA HIS A 24 -18.89 1.83 -0.38
C HIS A 24 -19.98 2.39 -1.33
N GLN A 25 -19.67 2.53 -2.62
CA GLN A 25 -20.55 3.07 -3.66
C GLN A 25 -21.29 1.93 -4.39
N LYS A 26 -22.42 1.50 -3.84
CA LYS A 26 -23.19 0.36 -4.36
C LYS A 26 -23.64 0.56 -5.80
N GLU A 27 -24.21 1.71 -6.14
CA GLU A 27 -24.80 1.95 -7.46
C GLU A 27 -23.73 1.92 -8.55
N ALA A 28 -22.59 2.58 -8.30
CA ALA A 28 -21.42 2.53 -9.19
C ALA A 28 -20.88 1.11 -9.31
N THR A 29 -20.75 0.38 -8.20
CA THR A 29 -20.31 -1.02 -8.22
C THR A 29 -21.21 -1.90 -9.08
N LEU A 30 -22.53 -1.79 -8.91
CA LEU A 30 -23.50 -2.55 -9.70
C LEU A 30 -23.42 -2.20 -11.19
N PHE A 31 -23.20 -0.92 -11.52
CA PHE A 31 -22.99 -0.49 -12.89
C PHE A 31 -21.74 -1.13 -13.50
N TRP A 32 -20.58 -1.01 -12.86
CA TRP A 32 -19.32 -1.54 -13.39
C TRP A 32 -19.30 -3.07 -13.48
N VAL A 33 -19.86 -3.75 -12.48
CA VAL A 33 -20.07 -5.21 -12.51
C VAL A 33 -20.94 -5.62 -13.70
N SER A 34 -22.04 -4.90 -13.93
CA SER A 34 -22.94 -5.18 -15.06
C SER A 34 -22.26 -4.87 -16.40
N GLU A 35 -21.43 -3.83 -16.46
CA GLU A 35 -20.71 -3.44 -17.66
C GLU A 35 -19.73 -4.51 -18.12
N LEU A 36 -18.88 -5.03 -17.22
CA LEU A 36 -17.99 -6.14 -17.53
C LEU A 36 -18.77 -7.40 -17.90
N PHE A 37 -19.80 -7.74 -17.11
CA PHE A 37 -20.62 -8.93 -17.33
C PHE A 37 -21.26 -8.94 -18.72
N TYR A 38 -21.96 -7.86 -19.09
CA TYR A 38 -22.64 -7.78 -20.38
C TYR A 38 -21.71 -7.46 -21.56
N SER A 39 -20.46 -7.04 -21.30
CA SER A 39 -19.42 -7.02 -22.33
C SER A 39 -18.92 -8.42 -22.69
N GLY A 40 -19.33 -9.44 -21.93
CA GLY A 40 -18.87 -10.82 -22.05
C GLY A 40 -17.55 -11.09 -21.32
N LEU A 41 -17.10 -10.17 -20.48
CA LEU A 41 -15.85 -10.24 -19.73
C LEU A 41 -16.05 -10.92 -18.36
N GLU A 42 -16.87 -11.98 -18.30
CA GLU A 42 -17.26 -12.63 -17.05
C GLU A 42 -16.06 -13.25 -16.30
N GLU A 43 -15.08 -13.82 -17.01
CA GLU A 43 -13.90 -14.42 -16.35
C GLU A 43 -13.01 -13.34 -15.71
N GLU A 44 -12.84 -12.19 -16.35
CA GLU A 44 -12.08 -11.07 -15.77
C GLU A 44 -12.82 -10.46 -14.58
N LEU A 45 -14.14 -10.31 -14.68
CA LEU A 45 -14.98 -9.87 -13.55
C LEU A 45 -14.84 -10.83 -12.35
N LYS A 46 -14.84 -12.14 -12.60
CA LYS A 46 -14.63 -13.16 -11.57
C LYS A 46 -13.25 -13.05 -10.95
N GLU A 47 -12.20 -12.89 -11.75
CA GLU A 47 -10.83 -12.74 -11.28
C GLU A 47 -10.70 -11.53 -10.36
N ILE A 48 -11.15 -10.35 -10.81
CA ILE A 48 -11.10 -9.11 -10.01
C ILE A 48 -11.82 -9.30 -8.68
N LEU A 49 -13.04 -9.84 -8.68
CA LEU A 49 -13.83 -9.99 -7.46
C LEU A 49 -13.23 -11.03 -6.50
N LEU A 50 -12.68 -12.13 -7.02
CA LEU A 50 -12.00 -13.13 -6.18
C LEU A 50 -10.68 -12.59 -5.61
N ASN A 51 -9.88 -11.91 -6.43
CA ASN A 51 -8.65 -11.26 -5.96
C ASN A 51 -8.95 -10.19 -4.91
N THR A 52 -10.00 -9.39 -5.12
CA THR A 52 -10.45 -8.40 -4.12
C THR A 52 -10.83 -9.07 -2.82
N PHE A 53 -11.60 -10.15 -2.89
CA PHE A 53 -11.99 -10.91 -1.70
C PHE A 53 -10.76 -11.49 -0.97
N GLU A 54 -9.86 -12.16 -1.69
CA GLU A 54 -8.68 -12.81 -1.10
C GLU A 54 -7.70 -11.82 -0.50
N ASN A 55 -7.50 -10.64 -1.11
CA ASN A 55 -6.52 -9.67 -0.63
C ASN A 55 -7.10 -8.65 0.36
N CYS A 56 -8.42 -8.45 0.39
CA CYS A 56 -9.03 -7.37 1.19
C CYS A 56 -10.12 -7.82 2.16
N TYR A 57 -10.71 -9.00 1.96
CA TYR A 57 -11.88 -9.47 2.74
C TYR A 57 -11.74 -10.91 3.23
N GLU A 58 -10.55 -11.51 3.20
CA GLU A 58 -10.37 -12.92 3.53
C GLU A 58 -10.91 -13.26 4.93
N ASN A 59 -10.74 -12.34 5.88
CA ASN A 59 -11.20 -12.47 7.27
C ASN A 59 -12.72 -12.29 7.46
N ASP A 60 -13.45 -11.90 6.41
CA ASP A 60 -14.90 -11.76 6.44
C ASP A 60 -15.60 -13.12 6.41
N LYS A 61 -16.24 -13.47 7.53
CA LYS A 61 -16.90 -14.78 7.69
C LYS A 61 -18.08 -14.97 6.73
N ILE A 62 -18.88 -13.92 6.50
CA ILE A 62 -20.08 -13.99 5.66
C ILE A 62 -19.71 -14.21 4.21
N LEU A 63 -18.75 -13.44 3.69
CA LEU A 63 -18.25 -13.61 2.32
C LEU A 63 -17.57 -14.97 2.15
N ARG A 64 -16.79 -15.42 3.14
CA ARG A 64 -16.14 -16.74 3.12
C ARG A 64 -17.15 -17.88 3.08
N GLU A 65 -18.21 -17.82 3.87
CA GLU A 65 -19.31 -18.80 3.84
C GLU A 65 -20.09 -18.74 2.52
N HIS A 66 -20.30 -17.54 1.98
CA HIS A 66 -21.00 -17.33 0.72
C HIS A 66 -20.19 -17.76 -0.52
N LEU A 67 -18.85 -17.80 -0.44
CA LEU A 67 -17.95 -18.07 -1.56
C LEU A 67 -18.30 -19.34 -2.34
N ARG A 68 -18.69 -20.42 -1.65
CA ARG A 68 -19.13 -21.68 -2.28
C ARG A 68 -20.40 -21.48 -3.11
N THR A 69 -21.35 -20.73 -2.59
CA THR A 69 -22.61 -20.41 -3.28
C THR A 69 -22.34 -19.51 -4.48
N PHE A 70 -21.49 -18.50 -4.32
CA PHE A 70 -21.04 -17.63 -5.41
C PHE A 70 -20.43 -18.45 -6.55
N LYS A 71 -19.38 -19.25 -6.27
CA LYS A 71 -18.70 -20.11 -7.26
C LYS A 71 -19.65 -21.07 -7.97
N LYS A 72 -20.67 -21.58 -7.28
CA LYS A 72 -21.71 -22.43 -7.89
C LYS A 72 -22.65 -21.63 -8.80
N LYS A 73 -23.13 -20.45 -8.35
CA LYS A 73 -24.13 -19.66 -9.09
C LYS A 73 -23.56 -19.03 -10.36
N ILE A 74 -22.27 -18.65 -10.38
CA ILE A 74 -21.63 -18.13 -11.60
C ILE A 74 -21.45 -19.17 -12.70
N LEU A 75 -21.57 -20.47 -12.40
CA LEU A 75 -21.59 -21.54 -13.41
C LEU A 75 -23.00 -21.84 -13.94
N SER A 76 -24.01 -21.09 -13.50
CA SER A 76 -25.40 -21.28 -13.92
C SER A 76 -25.58 -20.99 -15.42
N LYS A 77 -26.42 -21.77 -16.08
CA LYS A 77 -26.86 -21.49 -17.46
C LYS A 77 -27.77 -20.26 -17.55
N VAL A 78 -28.36 -19.84 -16.44
CA VAL A 78 -29.27 -18.69 -16.38
C VAL A 78 -28.46 -17.41 -16.19
N VAL A 79 -28.42 -16.55 -17.22
CA VAL A 79 -27.67 -15.29 -17.26
C VAL A 79 -27.97 -14.41 -16.03
N THR A 80 -29.25 -14.20 -15.71
CA THR A 80 -29.67 -13.40 -14.56
C THR A 80 -29.14 -13.97 -13.24
N THR A 81 -29.08 -15.29 -13.09
CA THR A 81 -28.55 -15.93 -11.89
C THR A 81 -27.06 -15.68 -11.74
N ARG A 82 -26.29 -15.72 -12.84
CA ARG A 82 -24.87 -15.38 -12.81
C ARG A 82 -24.64 -13.93 -12.43
N LEU A 83 -25.34 -13.00 -13.08
CA LEU A 83 -25.21 -11.57 -12.79
C LEU A 83 -25.61 -11.24 -11.34
N CYS A 84 -26.73 -11.79 -10.84
CA CYS A 84 -27.11 -11.61 -9.45
C CYS A 84 -26.04 -12.16 -8.49
N ALA A 85 -25.32 -13.23 -8.85
CA ALA A 85 -24.25 -13.76 -8.02
C ALA A 85 -23.05 -12.81 -7.94
N TYR A 86 -22.59 -12.28 -9.09
CA TYR A 86 -21.55 -11.25 -9.12
C TYR A 86 -21.96 -9.99 -8.36
N ALA A 87 -23.17 -9.50 -8.62
CA ALA A 87 -23.70 -8.31 -7.97
C ALA A 87 -23.87 -8.48 -6.46
N THR A 88 -24.35 -9.64 -6.00
CA THR A 88 -24.46 -9.98 -4.55
C THR A 88 -23.09 -9.99 -3.89
N PHE A 89 -22.10 -10.62 -4.51
CA PHE A 89 -20.76 -10.74 -3.95
C PHE A 89 -20.08 -9.36 -3.84
N ALA A 90 -20.12 -8.57 -4.93
CA ALA A 90 -19.58 -7.21 -4.96
C ALA A 90 -20.32 -6.25 -4.01
N SER A 91 -21.66 -6.32 -3.96
CA SER A 91 -22.45 -5.48 -3.06
C SER A 91 -22.23 -5.85 -1.60
N THR A 92 -22.00 -7.12 -1.28
CA THR A 92 -21.68 -7.52 0.10
C THR A 92 -20.34 -6.92 0.51
N MET A 93 -19.30 -6.99 -0.34
CA MET A 93 -18.02 -6.31 -0.10
C MET A 93 -18.19 -4.79 0.11
N CYS A 94 -19.07 -4.13 -0.65
CA CYS A 94 -19.36 -2.70 -0.46
C CYS A 94 -19.92 -2.32 0.91
N TYR A 95 -20.52 -3.24 1.65
CA TYR A 95 -21.15 -2.94 2.95
C TYR A 95 -20.36 -3.51 4.13
N HIS A 96 -19.33 -4.28 3.86
CA HIS A 96 -18.50 -4.95 4.84
C HIS A 96 -17.17 -4.21 5.01
N LYS A 97 -16.53 -4.39 6.17
CA LYS A 97 -15.20 -3.83 6.43
C LYS A 97 -14.16 -4.63 5.64
N PHE A 98 -13.15 -3.94 5.14
CA PHE A 98 -11.99 -4.52 4.46
C PHE A 98 -10.72 -4.26 5.27
N ASP A 99 -9.67 -4.99 4.91
CA ASP A 99 -8.30 -4.74 5.34
C ASP A 99 -7.41 -4.70 4.10
N LEU A 100 -6.91 -3.51 3.74
CA LEU A 100 -6.05 -3.36 2.57
C LEU A 100 -4.58 -3.69 2.84
N SER A 101 -4.19 -4.15 4.03
CA SER A 101 -2.79 -4.34 4.39
C SER A 101 -2.10 -5.38 3.49
N THR A 102 -2.78 -6.51 3.22
CA THR A 102 -2.27 -7.53 2.29
C THR A 102 -2.21 -7.02 0.86
N PHE A 103 -3.23 -6.29 0.41
CA PHE A 103 -3.25 -5.66 -0.91
C PHE A 103 -2.08 -4.70 -1.10
N VAL A 104 -1.88 -3.77 -0.16
CA VAL A 104 -0.83 -2.76 -0.25
C VAL A 104 0.56 -3.38 -0.17
N LYS A 105 0.78 -4.35 0.71
CA LYS A 105 2.04 -5.08 0.78
C LYS A 105 2.36 -5.81 -0.52
N LYS A 106 1.39 -6.51 -1.10
CA LYS A 106 1.60 -7.28 -2.33
C LYS A 106 1.81 -6.39 -3.55
N TYR A 107 1.11 -5.25 -3.59
CA TYR A 107 1.05 -4.38 -4.76
C TYR A 107 2.14 -3.30 -4.76
N PHE A 108 2.31 -2.62 -3.61
CA PHE A 108 3.24 -1.51 -3.47
C PHE A 108 4.53 -1.89 -2.73
N GLU A 109 4.65 -3.13 -2.23
CA GLU A 109 5.79 -3.59 -1.43
C GLU A 109 5.99 -2.77 -0.15
N ILE A 110 4.89 -2.26 0.42
CA ILE A 110 4.89 -1.45 1.64
C ILE A 110 4.12 -2.17 2.74
N ASP A 111 4.76 -2.34 3.89
CA ASP A 111 4.07 -2.80 5.10
C ASP A 111 3.23 -1.67 5.68
N VAL A 112 1.95 -1.95 5.90
CA VAL A 112 0.98 -1.00 6.43
C VAL A 112 0.08 -1.67 7.46
N VAL A 113 -0.57 -0.85 8.29
CA VAL A 113 -1.61 -1.27 9.23
C VAL A 113 -2.90 -0.53 8.92
N GLN A 114 -3.96 -1.29 8.61
CA GLN A 114 -5.32 -0.78 8.51
C GLN A 114 -5.79 -0.25 9.88
N GLN A 115 -6.09 1.04 9.94
CA GLN A 115 -6.67 1.67 11.13
C GLN A 115 -8.17 1.36 11.20
N GLU A 116 -8.74 1.38 12.40
CA GLU A 116 -10.19 1.28 12.56
C GLU A 116 -10.91 2.46 11.90
N TYR A 117 -11.98 2.14 11.19
CA TYR A 117 -12.85 3.11 10.54
C TYR A 117 -14.32 2.68 10.62
N THR A 118 -15.22 3.64 10.44
CA THR A 118 -16.67 3.44 10.39
C THR A 118 -17.24 4.12 9.16
N PHE A 119 -18.34 3.59 8.62
CA PHE A 119 -19.05 4.16 7.48
C PHE A 119 -20.56 3.91 7.64
N GLU A 120 -21.37 4.82 7.10
CA GLU A 120 -22.80 4.94 7.42
C GLU A 120 -23.63 3.68 7.11
N ASN A 121 -23.28 2.98 6.03
CA ASN A 121 -24.05 1.85 5.52
C ASN A 121 -23.46 0.49 5.92
N HIS A 122 -22.62 0.42 6.95
CA HIS A 122 -22.01 -0.85 7.34
C HIS A 122 -23.06 -1.90 7.77
N THR A 123 -22.86 -3.15 7.33
CA THR A 123 -23.61 -4.30 7.82
C THR A 123 -22.71 -5.54 7.95
N GLU A 124 -23.10 -6.47 8.81
CA GLU A 124 -22.49 -7.79 8.96
C GLU A 124 -23.38 -8.89 8.31
N SER A 125 -24.18 -8.51 7.32
CA SER A 125 -25.16 -9.39 6.67
C SER A 125 -24.96 -9.43 5.16
N LEU A 126 -25.24 -10.59 4.57
CA LEU A 126 -25.21 -10.78 3.12
C LEU A 126 -26.18 -9.82 2.41
N ILE A 127 -25.68 -9.05 1.45
CA ILE A 127 -26.49 -8.16 0.61
C ILE A 127 -26.95 -8.90 -0.64
N GLU A 128 -28.07 -9.61 -0.55
CA GLU A 128 -28.63 -10.33 -1.69
C GLU A 128 -29.18 -9.37 -2.75
N ILE A 129 -28.62 -9.45 -3.97
CA ILE A 129 -29.08 -8.70 -5.13
C ILE A 129 -30.00 -9.57 -5.97
N LYS A 130 -31.22 -9.08 -6.19
CA LYS A 130 -32.25 -9.74 -6.99
C LYS A 130 -32.36 -9.09 -8.38
N LYS A 131 -33.08 -9.77 -9.28
CA LYS A 131 -33.25 -9.33 -10.68
C LYS A 131 -33.79 -7.89 -10.76
N GLU A 132 -34.67 -7.52 -9.85
CA GLU A 132 -35.32 -6.21 -9.79
C GLU A 132 -34.30 -5.09 -9.53
N ASN A 133 -33.25 -5.36 -8.75
CA ASN A 133 -32.20 -4.40 -8.42
C ASN A 133 -31.26 -4.09 -9.59
N ILE A 134 -31.14 -5.02 -10.55
CA ILE A 134 -30.22 -4.92 -11.69
C ILE A 134 -30.95 -4.72 -13.02
N LYS A 135 -32.28 -4.61 -12.99
CA LYS A 135 -33.13 -4.51 -14.18
C LYS A 135 -32.70 -3.36 -15.10
N GLN A 136 -32.31 -2.22 -14.51
CA GLN A 136 -31.87 -1.03 -15.25
C GLN A 136 -30.55 -1.19 -16.01
N TYR A 137 -29.75 -2.21 -15.70
CA TYR A 137 -28.46 -2.46 -16.35
C TYR A 137 -28.52 -3.52 -17.45
N ILE A 138 -29.67 -4.19 -17.58
CA ILE A 138 -29.96 -5.14 -18.65
C ILE A 138 -29.97 -4.35 -19.97
N PRO A 139 -29.27 -4.81 -21.02
CA PRO A 139 -29.32 -4.16 -22.32
C PRO A 139 -30.77 -4.08 -22.82
N GLU A 140 -31.29 -2.87 -22.99
CA GLU A 140 -32.55 -2.63 -23.70
C GLU A 140 -32.27 -2.34 -25.18
N LYS A 141 -33.20 -2.68 -26.06
CA LYS A 141 -33.14 -2.24 -27.46
C LYS A 141 -33.37 -0.74 -27.49
N ASN A 142 -32.45 -0.01 -28.12
CA ASN A 142 -32.59 1.41 -28.37
C ASN A 142 -33.15 1.63 -29.79
N ASP A 143 -34.06 2.58 -29.95
CA ASP A 143 -34.55 2.97 -31.28
C ASP A 143 -33.46 3.65 -32.12
N HIS A 144 -32.47 4.24 -31.45
CA HIS A 144 -31.34 4.94 -32.06
C HIS A 144 -30.03 4.61 -31.33
N ASN A 145 -29.19 3.78 -31.95
CA ASN A 145 -27.95 3.29 -31.33
C ASN A 145 -26.95 4.41 -31.01
N TRP A 146 -26.87 5.45 -31.84
CA TRP A 146 -26.05 6.63 -31.58
C TRP A 146 -26.44 7.40 -30.31
N LYS A 147 -27.64 7.19 -29.74
CA LYS A 147 -28.04 7.78 -28.45
C LYS A 147 -27.66 6.92 -27.25
N ILE A 148 -27.19 5.68 -27.46
CA ILE A 148 -27.02 4.71 -26.37
C ILE A 148 -26.05 5.24 -25.32
N LEU A 149 -24.88 5.74 -25.72
CA LEU A 149 -23.83 6.22 -24.82
C LEU A 149 -24.35 7.34 -23.92
N LYS A 150 -25.08 8.29 -24.50
CA LYS A 150 -25.75 9.38 -23.76
C LYS A 150 -26.74 8.87 -22.70
N ASN A 151 -27.43 7.77 -22.98
CA ASN A 151 -28.52 7.27 -22.14
C ASN A 151 -28.05 6.30 -21.06
N VAL A 152 -27.00 5.51 -21.33
CA VAL A 152 -26.59 4.38 -20.47
C VAL A 152 -25.30 4.64 -19.69
N CYS A 153 -24.44 5.57 -20.13
CA CYS A 153 -23.20 5.90 -19.43
C CYS A 153 -23.51 6.78 -18.22
N ALA A 154 -23.81 6.14 -17.09
CA ALA A 154 -24.25 6.81 -15.86
C ALA A 154 -23.11 7.20 -14.92
N PHE A 155 -21.98 6.47 -14.94
CA PHE A 155 -20.86 6.69 -14.03
C PHE A 155 -19.60 7.09 -14.80
N PRO A 156 -18.91 8.17 -14.38
CA PRO A 156 -17.66 8.59 -14.97
C PRO A 156 -16.50 7.70 -14.51
N ILE A 157 -15.50 7.52 -15.37
CA ILE A 157 -14.25 6.90 -14.98
C ILE A 157 -13.49 7.81 -14.01
N ASN A 158 -13.22 7.30 -12.81
CA ASN A 158 -12.34 7.92 -11.83
C ASN A 158 -10.88 7.55 -12.15
N LYS A 159 -10.05 8.56 -12.42
CA LYS A 159 -8.65 8.41 -12.87
C LYS A 159 -7.62 8.95 -11.89
N GLU A 160 -8.06 9.48 -10.75
CA GLU A 160 -7.18 10.13 -9.78
C GLU A 160 -6.06 9.20 -9.29
N TYR A 161 -6.30 7.88 -9.24
CA TYR A 161 -5.30 6.87 -8.87
C TYR A 161 -4.71 6.10 -10.07
N ALA A 162 -5.00 6.50 -11.31
CA ALA A 162 -4.53 5.78 -12.50
C ALA A 162 -2.99 5.64 -12.52
N LYS A 163 -2.26 6.68 -12.10
CA LYS A 163 -0.78 6.68 -12.08
C LYS A 163 -0.15 5.72 -11.06
N ILE A 164 -0.88 5.34 -10.01
CA ILE A 164 -0.40 4.36 -9.03
C ILE A 164 -0.82 2.93 -9.38
N PHE A 165 -1.89 2.77 -10.17
CA PHE A 165 -2.39 1.46 -10.60
C PHE A 165 -1.88 1.02 -11.98
N THR A 166 -1.47 1.91 -12.88
CA THR A 166 -1.02 1.47 -14.21
C THR A 166 0.19 2.25 -14.71
N SER A 167 1.09 1.55 -15.39
CA SER A 167 2.18 2.13 -16.18
C SER A 167 1.71 2.55 -17.58
N GLU A 168 0.64 1.91 -18.09
CA GLU A 168 -0.01 2.20 -19.36
C GLU A 168 -1.01 3.35 -19.21
N PHE A 169 -0.49 4.57 -19.11
CA PHE A 169 -1.27 5.79 -19.02
C PHE A 169 -1.44 6.45 -20.39
N GLN A 170 -2.68 6.72 -20.81
CA GLN A 170 -2.98 7.44 -22.05
C GLN A 170 -3.57 8.81 -21.74
N GLU A 171 -3.03 9.85 -22.39
CA GLU A 171 -3.50 11.22 -22.21
C GLU A 171 -4.90 11.41 -22.82
N TYR A 172 -5.66 12.37 -22.28
CA TYR A 172 -7.05 12.63 -22.71
C TYR A 172 -7.18 12.85 -24.23
N GLY A 173 -6.26 13.63 -24.82
CA GLY A 173 -6.28 13.95 -26.24
C GLY A 173 -6.13 12.71 -27.13
N GLU A 174 -5.24 11.80 -26.74
CA GLU A 174 -5.01 10.54 -27.45
C GLU A 174 -6.22 9.62 -27.33
N LEU A 175 -6.74 9.42 -26.11
CA LEU A 175 -7.94 8.62 -25.87
C LEU A 175 -9.14 9.12 -26.67
N LYS A 176 -9.33 10.44 -26.71
CA LYS A 176 -10.40 11.06 -27.49
C LYS A 176 -10.24 10.76 -28.98
N GLN A 177 -9.03 10.91 -29.52
CA GLN A 177 -8.77 10.62 -30.93
C GLN A 177 -8.96 9.14 -31.27
N LEU A 178 -8.53 8.23 -30.41
CA LEU A 178 -8.71 6.79 -30.58
C LEU A 178 -10.19 6.40 -30.52
N LEU A 179 -10.95 6.97 -29.59
CA LEU A 179 -12.37 6.71 -29.46
C LEU A 179 -13.17 7.28 -30.64
N SER A 180 -12.81 8.47 -31.14
CA SER A 180 -13.49 9.04 -32.31
C SER A 180 -13.20 8.25 -33.60
N ASN A 181 -11.96 7.82 -33.83
CA ASN A 181 -11.55 7.29 -35.13
C ASN A 181 -11.44 5.76 -35.21
N LYS A 182 -11.24 5.09 -34.07
CA LYS A 182 -10.81 3.67 -34.02
C LYS A 182 -11.55 2.86 -32.96
N TRP A 183 -12.67 3.34 -32.43
CA TRP A 183 -13.38 2.65 -31.35
C TRP A 183 -13.72 1.20 -31.70
N LEU A 184 -14.21 0.96 -32.92
CA LEU A 184 -14.66 -0.37 -33.33
C LEU A 184 -13.48 -1.35 -33.41
N TYR A 185 -12.31 -0.88 -33.84
CA TYR A 185 -11.08 -1.68 -33.80
C TYR A 185 -10.70 -2.05 -32.36
N PHE A 186 -10.75 -1.11 -31.42
CA PHE A 186 -10.47 -1.40 -30.00
C PHE A 186 -11.55 -2.24 -29.29
N CYS A 187 -12.69 -2.46 -29.95
CA CYS A 187 -13.73 -3.37 -29.50
C CYS A 187 -13.55 -4.81 -30.01
N LYS A 188 -12.65 -5.06 -30.98
CA LYS A 188 -12.54 -6.36 -31.69
C LYS A 188 -12.32 -7.58 -30.77
N GLU A 189 -11.67 -7.37 -29.63
CA GLU A 189 -11.37 -8.43 -28.65
C GLU A 189 -12.43 -8.55 -27.54
N THR A 190 -13.37 -7.62 -27.48
CA THR A 190 -14.45 -7.63 -26.49
C THR A 190 -15.54 -8.58 -26.97
N PRO A 191 -15.88 -9.64 -26.20
CA PRO A 191 -16.71 -10.74 -26.72
C PRO A 191 -18.02 -10.32 -27.36
N ILE A 192 -18.75 -9.36 -26.76
CA ILE A 192 -20.02 -8.88 -27.34
C ILE A 192 -19.81 -8.18 -28.69
N TRP A 193 -18.73 -7.44 -28.86
CA TRP A 193 -18.43 -6.73 -30.10
C TRP A 193 -17.89 -7.66 -31.15
N LYS A 194 -17.04 -8.60 -30.75
CA LYS A 194 -16.58 -9.69 -31.61
C LYS A 194 -17.76 -10.42 -32.25
N THR A 195 -18.75 -10.84 -31.44
CA THR A 195 -19.96 -11.48 -31.97
C THR A 195 -20.72 -10.58 -32.95
N ARG A 196 -20.87 -9.28 -32.65
CA ARG A 196 -21.56 -8.34 -33.56
C ARG A 196 -20.82 -8.15 -34.88
N ILE A 197 -19.49 -8.10 -34.84
CA ILE A 197 -18.65 -7.96 -36.04
C ILE A 197 -18.76 -9.23 -36.87
N GLU A 198 -18.67 -10.40 -36.25
CA GLU A 198 -18.80 -11.71 -36.90
C GLU A 198 -20.20 -11.94 -37.48
N GLU A 199 -21.27 -11.42 -36.86
CA GLU A 199 -22.65 -11.50 -37.35
C GLU A 199 -22.90 -10.76 -38.67
N CYS A 200 -22.00 -9.85 -39.06
CA CYS A 200 -22.04 -9.10 -40.32
C CYS A 200 -20.77 -9.33 -41.15
N ASP A 201 -20.13 -10.50 -41.01
CA ASP A 201 -18.95 -10.89 -41.81
C ASP A 201 -17.80 -9.85 -41.78
N GLY A 202 -17.67 -9.11 -40.68
CA GLY A 202 -16.61 -8.13 -40.48
C GLY A 202 -15.25 -8.80 -40.22
N SER A 203 -14.21 -8.25 -40.83
CA SER A 203 -12.83 -8.71 -40.73
C SER A 203 -11.93 -7.64 -40.09
N VAL A 204 -10.93 -8.07 -39.34
CA VAL A 204 -9.95 -7.18 -38.71
C VAL A 204 -8.81 -6.89 -39.69
N ASP A 205 -8.55 -5.62 -39.96
CA ASP A 205 -7.35 -5.14 -40.64
C ASP A 205 -6.41 -4.53 -39.59
N ASP A 206 -5.44 -5.33 -39.12
CA ASP A 206 -4.48 -4.90 -38.10
C ASP A 206 -3.43 -3.92 -38.64
N GLU A 207 -3.16 -3.89 -39.96
CA GLU A 207 -2.21 -2.93 -40.54
C GLU A 207 -2.79 -1.51 -40.54
N ARG A 208 -4.10 -1.39 -40.81
CA ARG A 208 -4.81 -0.11 -40.83
C ARG A 208 -5.52 0.23 -39.52
N GLU A 209 -5.57 -0.72 -38.59
CA GLU A 209 -6.30 -0.64 -37.32
C GLU A 209 -7.80 -0.32 -37.50
N VAL A 210 -8.46 -1.04 -38.41
CA VAL A 210 -9.90 -0.88 -38.71
C VAL A 210 -10.61 -2.23 -38.80
N ILE A 211 -11.94 -2.19 -38.75
CA ILE A 211 -12.79 -3.33 -39.13
C ILE A 211 -13.32 -3.04 -40.53
N THR A 212 -13.15 -4.00 -41.44
CA THR A 212 -13.63 -3.94 -42.82
C THR A 212 -14.74 -4.97 -43.03
N PHE A 213 -15.71 -4.65 -43.87
CA PHE A 213 -16.81 -5.53 -44.24
C PHE A 213 -16.64 -5.97 -45.70
N GLU A 214 -17.13 -7.17 -46.04
CA GLU A 214 -16.95 -7.74 -47.38
C GLU A 214 -17.66 -6.92 -48.47
N ASP A 215 -18.84 -6.40 -48.14
CA ASP A 215 -19.67 -5.57 -49.02
C ASP A 215 -20.39 -4.46 -48.25
N ASP A 216 -21.01 -3.55 -49.01
CA ASP A 216 -21.77 -2.41 -48.48
C ASP A 216 -23.03 -2.87 -47.73
N ASP A 217 -23.61 -4.02 -48.08
CA ASP A 217 -24.81 -4.55 -47.42
C ASP A 217 -24.50 -4.96 -45.97
N ASN A 218 -23.39 -5.67 -45.75
CA ASN A 218 -22.90 -6.03 -44.42
C ASN A 218 -22.48 -4.81 -43.59
N PHE A 219 -21.84 -3.83 -44.25
CA PHE A 219 -21.52 -2.56 -43.62
C PHE A 219 -22.79 -1.85 -43.13
N ASP A 220 -23.77 -1.64 -44.00
CA ASP A 220 -25.02 -0.97 -43.66
C ASP A 220 -25.80 -1.74 -42.58
N GLU A 221 -25.79 -3.08 -42.64
CA GLU A 221 -26.40 -3.92 -41.62
C GLU A 221 -25.76 -3.72 -40.25
N PHE A 222 -24.42 -3.75 -40.16
CA PHE A 222 -23.70 -3.53 -38.90
C PHE A 222 -23.99 -2.14 -38.34
N TYR A 223 -23.84 -1.11 -39.16
CA TYR A 223 -23.96 0.28 -38.71
C TYR A 223 -25.40 0.64 -38.33
N SER A 224 -26.40 0.10 -39.03
CA SER A 224 -27.81 0.28 -38.66
C SER A 224 -28.12 -0.31 -37.27
N LYS A 225 -27.50 -1.45 -36.93
CA LYS A 225 -27.78 -2.19 -35.70
C LYS A 225 -26.95 -1.77 -34.49
N TRP A 226 -25.72 -1.29 -34.69
CA TRP A 226 -24.78 -1.12 -33.57
C TRP A 226 -23.87 0.11 -33.63
N ASN A 227 -24.01 1.00 -34.62
CA ASN A 227 -23.17 2.21 -34.65
C ASN A 227 -23.51 3.17 -33.50
N TYR A 228 -22.47 3.60 -32.78
CA TYR A 228 -22.59 4.46 -31.60
C TYR A 228 -22.14 5.91 -31.83
N GLU A 229 -21.48 6.21 -32.95
CA GLU A 229 -21.01 7.56 -33.34
C GLU A 229 -20.33 8.33 -32.19
N PRO A 230 -19.18 7.84 -31.66
CA PRO A 230 -18.53 8.48 -30.52
C PRO A 230 -18.05 9.91 -30.77
N ASP A 231 -17.73 10.23 -32.03
CA ASP A 231 -17.31 11.56 -32.49
C ASP A 231 -18.45 12.59 -32.47
N GLU A 232 -19.70 12.16 -32.57
CA GLU A 232 -20.89 13.01 -32.46
C GLU A 232 -21.40 13.17 -31.00
N GLN A 233 -20.76 12.50 -30.04
CA GLN A 233 -21.20 12.56 -28.64
C GLN A 233 -20.87 13.91 -27.98
N PRO A 234 -21.74 14.39 -27.07
CA PRO A 234 -21.44 15.56 -26.26
C PRO A 234 -20.17 15.39 -25.41
N VAL A 235 -19.48 16.50 -25.14
CA VAL A 235 -18.27 16.52 -24.28
C VAL A 235 -18.52 15.90 -22.91
N SER A 236 -19.73 16.04 -22.35
CA SER A 236 -20.07 15.41 -21.07
C SER A 236 -20.03 13.89 -21.13
N VAL A 237 -20.49 13.28 -22.22
CA VAL A 237 -20.44 11.82 -22.43
C VAL A 237 -19.00 11.38 -22.62
N MET A 238 -18.22 12.11 -23.40
CA MET A 238 -16.79 11.82 -23.58
C MET A 238 -16.04 11.88 -22.24
N ASN A 239 -16.28 12.89 -21.41
CA ASN A 239 -15.67 12.99 -20.09
C ASN A 239 -16.11 11.87 -19.14
N THR A 240 -17.32 11.33 -19.31
CA THR A 240 -17.76 10.12 -18.59
C THR A 240 -16.96 8.90 -19.02
N LEU A 241 -16.77 8.70 -20.34
CA LEU A 241 -16.10 7.53 -20.90
C LEU A 241 -14.59 7.49 -20.65
N ILE A 242 -13.90 8.62 -20.80
CA ILE A 242 -12.44 8.70 -20.76
C ILE A 242 -11.90 9.63 -19.66
N GLY A 243 -12.75 10.06 -18.71
CA GLY A 243 -12.38 11.00 -17.65
C GLY A 243 -12.31 12.46 -18.12
N PRO A 244 -12.25 13.43 -17.20
CA PRO A 244 -12.12 14.85 -17.57
C PRO A 244 -10.72 15.16 -18.15
N PRO A 245 -10.58 16.22 -18.97
CA PRO A 245 -9.29 16.59 -19.56
C PRO A 245 -8.26 17.06 -18.54
N THR A 246 -8.72 17.58 -17.39
CA THR A 246 -7.87 17.98 -16.29
C THR A 246 -8.18 17.10 -15.09
N ILE A 247 -7.19 16.29 -14.67
CA ILE A 247 -7.30 15.38 -13.54
C ILE A 247 -6.22 15.75 -12.53
N GLN A 248 -6.63 15.95 -11.27
CA GLN A 248 -5.68 16.01 -10.17
C GLN A 248 -5.34 14.58 -9.76
N TYR A 249 -4.15 14.12 -10.16
CA TYR A 249 -3.67 12.81 -9.76
C TYR A 249 -3.30 12.78 -8.29
N LYS A 250 -3.74 11.72 -7.61
CA LYS A 250 -3.45 11.41 -6.23
C LYS A 250 -2.23 10.50 -6.15
N THR A 251 -1.43 10.72 -5.12
CA THR A 251 -0.24 9.93 -4.79
C THR A 251 -0.61 8.66 -4.02
N LEU A 252 0.37 7.79 -3.80
CA LEU A 252 0.19 6.65 -2.90
C LEU A 252 -0.12 7.11 -1.47
N GLN A 253 0.48 8.21 -1.00
CA GLN A 253 0.18 8.75 0.32
C GLN A 253 -1.29 9.18 0.44
N ASP A 254 -1.84 9.80 -0.61
CA ASP A 254 -3.25 10.17 -0.66
C ASP A 254 -4.16 8.93 -0.61
N PHE A 255 -3.74 7.84 -1.27
CA PHE A 255 -4.44 6.55 -1.23
C PHE A 255 -4.43 5.96 0.19
N LEU A 256 -3.26 5.87 0.82
CA LEU A 256 -3.13 5.36 2.19
C LEU A 256 -3.98 6.19 3.16
N GLN A 257 -3.97 7.51 3.01
CA GLN A 257 -4.77 8.40 3.84
C GLN A 257 -6.29 8.24 3.59
N GLU A 258 -6.74 8.18 2.34
CA GLU A 258 -8.16 8.00 1.99
C GLU A 258 -8.73 6.72 2.58
N PHE A 259 -7.93 5.65 2.62
CA PHE A 259 -8.36 4.34 3.10
C PHE A 259 -7.85 4.00 4.50
N HIS A 260 -7.47 4.99 5.30
CA HIS A 260 -7.11 4.84 6.72
C HIS A 260 -5.99 3.82 6.98
N LEU A 261 -4.92 3.86 6.19
CA LEU A 261 -3.74 3.02 6.31
C LEU A 261 -2.56 3.81 6.85
N THR A 262 -1.78 3.20 7.74
CA THR A 262 -0.55 3.77 8.28
C THR A 262 0.64 2.92 7.84
N GLU A 263 1.66 3.53 7.24
CA GLU A 263 2.91 2.85 6.90
C GLU A 263 3.65 2.37 8.16
N VAL A 264 4.09 1.12 8.14
CA VAL A 264 4.95 0.55 9.18
C VAL A 264 6.37 0.94 8.84
N ILE A 265 6.90 1.91 9.58
CA ILE A 265 8.31 2.28 9.47
C ILE A 265 9.10 1.41 10.43
N GLU A 266 9.79 0.41 9.88
CA GLU A 266 10.79 -0.35 10.64
C GLU A 266 12.07 0.49 10.76
N ASN A 267 12.27 1.02 11.96
CA ASN A 267 13.53 1.66 12.32
C ASN A 267 14.55 0.59 12.68
N TYR A 268 15.77 0.68 12.14
CA TYR A 268 16.87 -0.19 12.53
C TYR A 268 18.00 0.67 13.13
N ILE A 269 18.49 0.25 14.30
CA ILE A 269 19.73 0.77 14.86
C ILE A 269 20.77 -0.31 14.60
N ALA A 270 21.80 -0.04 13.81
CA ALA A 270 22.95 -0.93 13.67
C ALA A 270 24.06 -0.44 14.60
N LEU A 271 24.40 -1.25 15.62
CA LEU A 271 25.56 -0.97 16.46
C LEU A 271 26.82 -1.50 15.77
N ASN A 272 27.49 -0.65 14.99
CA ASN A 272 28.73 -1.00 14.31
C ASN A 272 29.92 -0.73 15.24
N ALA A 273 30.64 -1.79 15.60
CA ALA A 273 31.89 -1.64 16.30
C ALA A 273 32.92 -0.99 15.38
N THR A 274 33.60 0.04 15.87
CA THR A 274 34.67 0.68 15.11
C THR A 274 35.77 -0.35 14.79
N ASP A 275 36.31 -0.29 13.57
CA ASP A 275 37.18 -1.25 12.84
C ASP A 275 38.45 -1.78 13.55
N LYS A 276 38.63 -1.55 14.85
CA LYS A 276 39.85 -1.93 15.57
C LYS A 276 39.67 -3.25 16.33
N GLN A 277 40.07 -4.32 15.64
CA GLN A 277 40.56 -5.62 16.13
C GLN A 277 39.69 -6.40 17.11
N GLN A 278 39.18 -7.55 16.65
CA GLN A 278 38.50 -8.64 17.40
C GLN A 278 37.39 -8.18 18.36
N PRO A 279 36.19 -8.80 18.34
CA PRO A 279 35.18 -8.51 19.35
C PRO A 279 35.79 -8.77 20.73
N CYS A 280 36.15 -7.71 21.45
CA CYS A 280 36.66 -7.89 22.80
C CYS A 280 35.47 -8.30 23.67
N TYR A 281 35.69 -9.16 24.65
CA TYR A 281 34.65 -9.62 25.59
C TYR A 281 33.72 -8.49 26.08
N TYR A 282 34.29 -7.31 26.29
CA TYR A 282 33.60 -6.08 26.68
C TYR A 282 32.63 -5.53 25.64
N GLN A 283 32.96 -5.63 24.36
CA GLN A 283 32.09 -5.21 23.26
C GLN A 283 30.83 -6.07 23.22
N THR A 284 30.98 -7.39 23.25
CA THR A 284 29.85 -8.33 23.30
C THR A 284 29.00 -8.09 24.55
N LYS A 285 29.64 -7.82 25.71
CA LYS A 285 28.90 -7.49 26.94
C LYS A 285 28.18 -6.14 26.89
N CYS A 286 28.74 -5.13 26.24
CA CYS A 286 28.04 -3.86 26.03
C CYS A 286 26.83 -4.03 25.12
N GLN A 287 26.95 -4.87 24.08
CA GLN A 287 25.83 -5.25 23.21
C GLN A 287 24.76 -6.02 23.99
N ASP A 288 25.13 -7.02 24.81
CA ASP A 288 24.21 -7.76 25.69
C ASP A 288 23.43 -6.82 26.62
N ILE A 289 24.13 -5.86 27.25
CA ILE A 289 23.52 -4.89 28.18
C ILE A 289 22.58 -3.94 27.43
N LEU A 290 22.97 -3.45 26.26
CA LEU A 290 22.10 -2.61 25.43
C LEU A 290 20.85 -3.39 25.03
N VAL A 291 20.98 -4.65 24.62
CA VAL A 291 19.85 -5.52 24.28
C VAL A 291 18.92 -5.74 25.47
N GLU A 292 19.46 -6.08 26.65
CA GLU A 292 18.66 -6.27 27.86
C GLU A 292 17.96 -4.97 28.26
N TRP A 293 18.63 -3.82 28.13
CA TRP A 293 18.04 -2.51 28.38
C TRP A 293 16.92 -2.19 27.39
N PHE A 294 17.11 -2.41 26.08
CA PHE A 294 16.08 -2.22 25.07
C PHE A 294 14.88 -3.13 25.34
N LYS A 295 15.09 -4.42 25.60
CA LYS A 295 14.03 -5.38 25.96
C LYS A 295 13.26 -4.98 27.22
N SER A 296 13.95 -4.38 28.21
CA SER A 296 13.34 -3.98 29.48
C SER A 296 12.58 -2.65 29.38
N ASN A 297 12.85 -1.82 28.36
CA ASN A 297 12.24 -0.50 28.18
C ASN A 297 11.35 -0.40 26.93
N SER A 298 11.35 -1.42 26.08
CA SER A 298 10.45 -1.52 24.95
C SER A 298 9.03 -1.86 25.39
N ASN A 299 8.04 -1.29 24.70
CA ASN A 299 6.67 -1.79 24.72
C ASN A 299 6.60 -3.13 23.96
N GLU A 300 5.49 -3.87 24.06
CA GLU A 300 5.27 -5.19 23.43
C GLU A 300 5.56 -5.28 21.92
N THR A 301 5.73 -4.14 21.22
CA THR A 301 5.91 -4.04 19.77
C THR A 301 7.36 -3.89 19.29
N THR A 302 8.36 -4.06 20.15
CA THR A 302 9.78 -3.95 19.77
C THR A 302 10.45 -5.31 19.75
N GLU A 303 10.97 -5.71 18.59
CA GLU A 303 11.78 -6.91 18.45
C GLU A 303 13.26 -6.54 18.50
N VAL A 304 14.05 -7.34 19.23
CA VAL A 304 15.49 -7.11 19.40
C VAL A 304 16.23 -8.39 19.04
N GLU A 305 16.97 -8.36 17.93
CA GLU A 305 17.78 -9.47 17.42
C GLU A 305 19.28 -9.16 17.61
N LEU A 306 20.03 -10.16 18.07
CA LEU A 306 21.48 -10.11 18.18
C LEU A 306 22.10 -10.78 16.95
N LEU A 307 22.90 -10.03 16.20
CA LEU A 307 23.77 -10.56 15.15
C LEU A 307 25.21 -10.57 15.64
N ASP A 308 26.07 -11.37 15.01
CA ASP A 308 27.45 -11.65 15.45
C ASP A 308 28.32 -10.40 15.74
N ASN A 309 27.96 -9.21 15.22
CA ASN A 309 28.62 -7.94 15.54
C ASN A 309 27.68 -6.72 15.60
N SER A 310 26.37 -6.90 15.52
CA SER A 310 25.40 -5.80 15.56
C SER A 310 24.17 -6.18 16.37
N VAL A 311 23.53 -5.19 16.97
CA VAL A 311 22.21 -5.37 17.58
C VAL A 311 21.22 -4.78 16.60
N ASN A 312 20.20 -5.53 16.19
CA ASN A 312 19.08 -5.02 15.42
C ASN A 312 17.91 -4.76 16.38
N ILE A 313 17.35 -3.56 16.33
CA ILE A 313 16.17 -3.19 17.11
C ILE A 313 15.14 -2.74 16.11
N ALA A 314 14.10 -3.55 15.90
CA ALA A 314 12.97 -3.20 15.04
C ALA A 314 11.86 -2.61 15.92
N HIS A 315 11.42 -1.39 15.59
CA HIS A 315 10.23 -0.80 16.21
C HIS A 315 9.09 -0.77 15.21
N THR A 316 7.98 -1.40 15.57
CA THR A 316 6.75 -1.34 14.78
C THR A 316 5.79 -0.33 15.41
N ASN A 317 5.17 0.50 14.56
CA ASN A 317 4.00 1.36 14.84
C ASN A 317 4.21 2.76 15.46
N GLN A 318 5.09 3.62 14.91
CA GLN A 318 4.95 5.07 15.14
C GLN A 318 4.97 5.88 13.84
N THR A 319 3.97 6.75 13.71
CA THR A 319 3.74 7.72 12.62
C THR A 319 4.76 8.86 12.58
N TYR A 320 5.62 8.94 13.59
CA TYR A 320 6.75 9.86 13.69
C TYR A 320 7.93 9.08 14.30
N PRO A 321 9.19 9.46 14.03
CA PRO A 321 10.36 8.91 14.71
C PRO A 321 10.41 9.45 16.14
N THR A 322 9.35 9.24 16.93
CA THR A 322 9.31 9.49 18.37
C THR A 322 9.67 8.21 19.11
N PHE A 323 10.68 7.49 18.61
CA PHE A 323 11.47 6.65 19.52
C PHE A 323 11.96 7.57 20.66
N PRO A 324 12.10 7.11 21.92
CA PRO A 324 12.18 8.00 23.07
C PRO A 324 13.55 8.70 23.21
N ILE A 325 14.05 9.39 22.19
CA ILE A 325 15.06 10.45 22.34
C ILE A 325 14.56 11.40 23.44
N ALA A 326 13.25 11.68 23.46
CA ALA A 326 12.59 12.47 24.50
C ALA A 326 12.65 11.87 25.92
N LYS A 327 12.79 10.54 26.08
CA LYS A 327 13.01 9.93 27.41
C LYS A 327 14.48 9.90 27.80
N LEU A 328 15.41 9.82 26.85
CA LEU A 328 16.86 9.82 27.10
C LEU A 328 17.42 11.15 27.65
N HIS A 329 16.58 12.17 27.83
CA HIS A 329 16.94 13.48 28.40
C HIS A 329 17.32 13.47 29.89
N LYS A 330 17.25 12.32 30.58
CA LYS A 330 17.78 12.18 31.93
C LYS A 330 18.95 11.20 31.91
N LYS A 331 20.00 11.53 32.66
CA LYS A 331 21.13 10.63 32.94
C LYS A 331 20.56 9.37 33.60
N TYR A 332 20.38 8.29 32.85
CA TYR A 332 19.95 7.02 33.44
C TYR A 332 21.19 6.32 33.97
N ILE A 333 21.40 6.40 35.27
CA ILE A 333 22.25 5.46 35.99
C ILE A 333 21.44 4.18 36.09
N TRP A 334 21.74 3.18 35.24
CA TRP A 334 21.05 1.90 35.31
C TRP A 334 21.76 0.98 36.31
N GLN A 335 20.99 0.36 37.20
CA GLN A 335 21.47 -0.74 38.03
C GLN A 335 21.36 -2.02 37.21
N THR A 336 22.46 -2.41 36.56
CA THR A 336 22.58 -3.75 35.98
C THR A 336 22.71 -4.80 37.07
N LYS A 337 22.43 -6.08 36.74
CA LYS A 337 22.64 -7.18 37.68
C LYS A 337 24.09 -7.15 38.15
N GLN A 338 24.28 -7.22 39.47
CA GLN A 338 25.60 -7.18 40.10
C GLN A 338 26.56 -8.21 39.48
N SER A 339 26.04 -9.37 39.05
CA SER A 339 26.80 -10.40 38.35
C SER A 339 27.49 -9.91 37.06
N TYR A 340 26.87 -9.01 36.28
CA TYR A 340 27.52 -8.45 35.09
C TYR A 340 28.61 -7.43 35.45
N VAL A 341 28.37 -6.65 36.51
CA VAL A 341 29.39 -5.74 37.06
C VAL A 341 30.57 -6.54 37.58
N ASP A 342 30.31 -7.63 38.28
CA ASP A 342 31.32 -8.53 38.83
C ASP A 342 32.09 -9.24 37.71
N ASP A 343 31.42 -9.74 36.67
CA ASP A 343 32.06 -10.35 35.48
C ASP A 343 32.96 -9.34 34.72
N LEU A 344 32.50 -8.10 34.57
CA LEU A 344 33.28 -7.01 33.95
C LEU A 344 34.47 -6.57 34.83
N ILE A 345 34.32 -6.60 36.16
CA ILE A 345 35.39 -6.27 37.12
C ILE A 345 36.42 -7.41 37.20
N ASN A 346 35.96 -8.66 37.15
CA ASN A 346 36.78 -9.87 37.32
C ASN A 346 37.62 -10.20 36.07
N SER A 347 37.29 -9.66 34.90
CA SER A 347 37.99 -9.88 33.61
C SER A 347 39.32 -9.10 33.44
N ALA A 348 40.09 -8.92 34.52
CA ALA A 348 41.44 -8.32 34.59
C ALA A 348 41.54 -6.78 34.78
N TRP A 349 40.68 -6.18 35.61
CA TRP A 349 40.78 -4.74 35.95
C TRP A 349 40.90 -4.39 37.45
N LEU A 350 41.07 -5.38 38.33
CA LEU A 350 41.13 -5.13 39.78
C LEU A 350 42.31 -4.25 40.26
N SER A 351 43.38 -4.07 39.48
CA SER A 351 44.55 -3.31 39.92
C SER A 351 44.45 -1.79 39.71
N LYS A 352 43.51 -1.28 38.90
CA LYS A 352 43.41 0.16 38.57
C LYS A 352 42.25 0.89 39.25
N PHE A 353 41.32 0.17 39.87
CA PHE A 353 40.02 0.73 40.27
C PHE A 353 39.97 1.40 41.66
N ASN A 354 41.04 1.42 42.44
CA ASN A 354 40.97 1.77 43.86
C ASN A 354 40.68 3.24 44.24
N ASN A 355 40.42 4.15 43.30
CA ASN A 355 40.43 5.59 43.59
C ASN A 355 39.18 6.44 43.22
N MET A 356 38.01 5.85 42.93
CA MET A 356 36.79 6.62 42.65
C MET A 356 35.93 6.88 43.91
N LYS A 357 35.47 8.13 44.09
CA LYS A 357 34.46 8.56 45.08
C LYS A 357 33.18 8.98 44.35
N ASP A 358 32.04 8.77 45.00
CA ASP A 358 30.67 9.08 44.51
C ASP A 358 30.52 10.55 44.06
N VAL A 359 29.77 10.80 42.98
CA VAL A 359 29.51 12.14 42.41
C VAL A 359 28.01 12.41 42.37
N THR A 360 27.58 13.53 42.96
CA THR A 360 26.21 14.07 42.92
C THR A 360 25.93 14.89 41.66
N GLU A 361 24.69 14.82 41.19
CA GLU A 361 24.19 15.43 39.95
C GLU A 361 24.04 16.95 40.04
N GLU A 362 24.60 17.69 39.08
CA GLU A 362 24.02 18.99 38.70
C GLU A 362 24.39 19.43 37.27
N ASN A 363 23.35 19.87 36.56
CA ASN A 363 23.27 20.83 35.45
C ASN A 363 23.85 20.48 34.06
N ILE A 364 22.95 20.11 33.13
CA ILE A 364 22.97 20.58 31.72
C ILE A 364 21.52 20.88 31.29
N LYS A 365 21.28 22.12 30.85
CA LYS A 365 20.06 22.55 30.14
C LYS A 365 20.41 22.91 28.70
N ASP A 366 19.41 22.73 27.85
CA ASP A 366 19.29 23.10 26.44
C ASP A 366 20.06 22.24 25.44
N ILE A 367 19.32 21.68 24.47
CA ILE A 367 19.59 21.69 23.02
C ILE A 367 18.35 21.14 22.28
N SER A 368 18.03 21.79 21.17
CA SER A 368 16.88 21.62 20.28
C SER A 368 16.86 20.31 19.49
N TYR A 369 15.64 19.89 19.11
CA TYR A 369 15.25 18.71 18.34
C TYR A 369 16.12 18.48 17.08
N ILE A 370 16.47 17.21 16.83
CA ILE A 370 17.17 16.77 15.62
C ILE A 370 16.11 16.50 14.54
N GLU A 371 16.18 17.23 13.43
CA GLU A 371 15.29 17.07 12.27
C GLU A 371 15.92 16.23 11.14
N ASP A 372 17.15 15.70 11.30
CA ASP A 372 17.88 15.01 10.24
C ASP A 372 17.84 13.47 10.38
N PRO A 373 17.18 12.74 9.45
CA PRO A 373 17.01 11.29 9.50
C PRO A 373 18.29 10.45 9.29
N LEU A 374 19.44 11.05 8.97
CA LEU A 374 20.73 10.34 8.75
C LEU A 374 21.74 10.51 9.88
N ALA A 375 21.27 10.86 11.07
CA ALA A 375 22.08 11.09 12.25
C ALA A 375 22.75 9.80 12.78
N THR A 376 24.07 9.67 12.61
CA THR A 376 24.87 8.73 13.42
C THR A 376 24.86 9.18 14.88
N ILE A 377 24.49 8.30 15.79
CA ILE A 377 24.51 8.57 17.23
C ILE A 377 25.73 7.88 17.83
N ASP A 378 26.57 8.63 18.53
CA ASP A 378 27.68 8.06 19.28
C ASP A 378 27.19 7.68 20.68
N LEU A 379 27.33 6.41 21.07
CA LEU A 379 27.03 5.95 22.42
C LEU A 379 28.33 5.79 23.19
N VAL A 380 28.45 6.46 24.35
CA VAL A 380 29.58 6.29 25.27
C VAL A 380 29.14 5.41 26.42
N VAL A 381 29.77 4.24 26.54
CA VAL A 381 29.61 3.35 27.70
C VAL A 381 30.69 3.69 28.72
N TYR A 382 30.30 3.99 29.95
CA TYR A 382 31.24 4.16 31.06
C TYR A 382 30.94 3.17 32.19
N ILE A 383 32.01 2.64 32.78
CA ILE A 383 31.93 1.64 33.85
C ILE A 383 32.58 2.22 35.11
N ASN A 384 31.89 2.15 36.24
CA ASN A 384 32.46 2.41 37.56
C ASN A 384 32.15 1.22 38.50
N LYS A 385 32.85 1.14 39.65
CA LYS A 385 32.76 0.11 40.70
C LYS A 385 31.34 -0.31 41.14
N ARG A 386 30.33 0.53 40.87
CA ARG A 386 28.94 0.31 41.31
C ARG A 386 27.93 0.33 40.16
N PHE A 387 28.28 0.82 38.97
CA PHE A 387 27.32 1.07 37.90
C PHE A 387 27.96 0.93 36.51
N VAL A 388 27.18 0.43 35.55
CA VAL A 388 27.42 0.61 34.11
C VAL A 388 26.44 1.67 33.63
N GLY A 389 26.95 2.76 33.07
CA GLY A 389 26.14 3.85 32.54
C GLY A 389 26.36 4.05 31.05
N PHE A 390 25.33 4.53 30.37
CA PHE A 390 25.40 4.93 28.97
C PHE A 390 25.16 6.43 28.89
N ASP A 391 25.83 7.09 27.97
CA ASP A 391 25.59 8.49 27.64
C ASP A 391 25.55 8.65 26.12
N ILE A 392 24.60 9.46 25.64
CA ILE A 392 24.45 9.75 24.22
C ILE A 392 25.35 10.93 23.88
N VAL A 393 26.21 10.76 22.89
CA VAL A 393 26.96 11.81 22.23
C VAL A 393 26.23 12.12 20.91
N TYR A 394 25.71 13.34 20.84
CA TYR A 394 24.83 13.77 19.78
C TYR A 394 25.51 13.74 18.39
N PRO A 395 24.74 13.57 17.30
CA PRO A 395 25.24 13.55 15.93
C PRO A 395 26.02 14.82 15.58
N GLY A 396 27.11 14.68 14.82
CA GLY A 396 27.96 15.80 14.38
C GLY A 396 29.18 16.08 15.26
N TYR A 397 29.35 15.34 16.36
CA TYR A 397 30.57 15.36 17.16
C TYR A 397 31.42 14.13 16.82
N GLU A 398 32.35 14.24 15.87
CA GLU A 398 33.29 13.14 15.52
C GLU A 398 34.15 12.67 16.70
N ASN A 399 34.07 13.35 17.85
CA ASN A 399 34.71 12.98 19.10
C ASN A 399 33.81 13.36 20.29
N VAL A 400 33.84 12.56 21.36
CA VAL A 400 33.25 12.95 22.66
C VAL A 400 33.68 14.39 22.96
N PRO A 401 32.75 15.35 23.18
CA PRO A 401 33.10 16.75 23.32
C PRO A 401 34.21 16.91 24.37
N LYS A 402 35.26 17.71 24.09
CA LYS A 402 36.40 17.91 25.01
C LYS A 402 35.95 18.21 26.45
N LYS A 403 34.90 19.01 26.62
CA LYS A 403 34.29 19.29 27.94
C LYS A 403 33.73 18.05 28.64
N LYS A 404 33.20 17.09 27.89
CA LYS A 404 32.63 15.83 28.39
C LYS A 404 33.74 14.84 28.72
N ILE A 405 34.80 14.76 27.90
CA ILE A 405 36.05 14.04 28.24
C ILE A 405 36.70 14.65 29.50
N GLU A 406 36.75 15.98 29.62
CA GLU A 406 37.23 16.67 30.82
C GLU A 406 36.36 16.38 32.04
N LEU A 407 35.04 16.23 31.87
CA LEU A 407 34.13 15.84 32.94
C LEU A 407 34.37 14.39 33.38
N LEU A 408 34.49 13.47 32.43
CA LEU A 408 34.82 12.05 32.68
C LEU A 408 36.18 11.92 33.38
N ASN A 409 37.19 12.67 32.90
CA ASN A 409 38.52 12.75 33.53
C ASN A 409 38.46 13.35 34.94
N LYS A 410 37.65 14.40 35.17
CA LYS A 410 37.41 14.96 36.52
C LYS A 410 36.72 13.96 37.46
N CYS A 411 35.87 13.10 36.91
CA CYS A 411 35.24 11.99 37.64
C CYS A 411 36.13 10.75 37.76
N LYS A 412 37.39 10.80 37.28
CA LYS A 412 38.37 9.70 37.25
C LYS A 412 37.89 8.47 36.46
N VAL A 413 36.95 8.65 35.52
CA VAL A 413 36.59 7.61 34.55
C VAL A 413 37.74 7.53 33.55
N THR A 414 38.51 6.44 33.61
CA THR A 414 39.77 6.31 32.86
C THR A 414 39.62 5.50 31.57
N ASP A 415 38.53 4.73 31.45
CA ASP A 415 38.26 3.88 30.29
C ASP A 415 36.79 4.04 29.88
N TYR A 416 36.58 4.49 28.64
CA TYR A 416 35.28 4.60 28.01
C TYR A 416 35.35 4.00 26.62
N TYR A 417 34.27 3.34 26.19
CA TYR A 417 34.16 2.79 24.84
C TYR A 417 33.13 3.61 24.08
N GLN A 418 33.53 4.07 22.89
CA GLN A 418 32.64 4.73 21.94
C GLN A 418 32.10 3.66 20.98
N ILE A 419 30.80 3.42 21.04
CA ILE A 419 30.09 2.59 20.09
C ILE A 419 29.42 3.53 19.10
N LYS A 420 29.78 3.42 17.82
CA LYS A 420 29.08 4.14 16.76
C LYS A 420 27.78 3.39 16.47
N ALA A 421 26.66 4.05 16.69
CA ALA A 421 25.37 3.56 16.24
C ALA A 421 25.04 4.25 14.91
N GLU A 422 24.98 3.45 13.84
CA GLU A 422 24.45 3.92 12.57
C GLU A 422 22.94 3.69 12.59
N TRP A 423 22.18 4.80 12.54
CA TRP A 423 20.75 4.72 12.27
C TRP A 423 20.57 4.39 10.79
N ILE A 424 20.12 3.18 10.53
CA ILE A 424 19.68 2.78 9.20
C ILE A 424 18.16 2.86 9.26
N LEU A 425 17.61 4.05 8.98
CA LEU A 425 16.21 4.09 8.58
C LEU A 425 16.10 3.22 7.34
N SER A 426 15.28 2.17 7.41
CA SER A 426 14.87 1.51 6.18
C SER A 426 14.18 2.60 5.37
N LYS A 427 14.87 3.14 4.36
CA LYS A 427 14.18 3.89 3.32
C LYS A 427 13.17 2.90 2.80
N SER A 428 11.88 3.20 2.97
CA SER A 428 10.86 2.57 2.16
C SER A 428 11.37 2.68 0.74
N LYS A 429 11.81 1.54 0.20
CA LYS A 429 12.17 1.47 -1.20
C LYS A 429 10.82 1.63 -1.88
N HIS A 430 10.45 2.86 -2.18
CA HIS A 430 9.37 3.12 -3.10
C HIS A 430 9.85 2.57 -4.44
N THR A 431 9.58 1.29 -4.69
CA THR A 431 9.76 0.68 -5.99
C THR A 431 8.72 1.36 -6.86
N THR A 432 9.15 2.42 -7.56
CA THR A 432 8.37 3.10 -8.56
C THR A 432 7.91 2.07 -9.58
N GLN A 433 6.58 1.91 -9.65
CA GLN A 433 5.83 1.18 -10.67
C GLN A 433 6.11 -0.32 -10.73
N LEU A 434 5.29 -1.09 -10.02
CA LEU A 434 4.95 -2.47 -10.39
C LEU A 434 3.59 -2.46 -11.11
N ASP A 435 3.50 -3.11 -12.27
CA ASP A 435 2.27 -3.22 -13.05
C ASP A 435 1.14 -3.89 -12.26
N ALA A 436 0.01 -3.19 -12.05
CA ALA A 436 -1.22 -3.78 -11.48
C ALA A 436 -1.76 -4.95 -12.26
N LEU A 437 -1.36 -5.08 -13.53
CA LEU A 437 -1.90 -6.06 -14.46
C LEU A 437 -1.72 -7.51 -14.00
N LYS A 438 -0.89 -7.78 -12.99
CA LYS A 438 -0.77 -9.13 -12.41
C LYS A 438 -1.84 -9.45 -11.35
N LEU A 439 -2.66 -8.47 -10.95
CA LEU A 439 -3.75 -8.61 -9.97
C LEU A 439 -5.14 -8.30 -10.56
N LEU A 440 -5.21 -7.73 -11.78
CA LEU A 440 -6.40 -7.32 -12.52
C LEU A 440 -6.53 -8.08 -13.83
#